data_AF-F2NTV0-F1
#
_entry.id   AF-F2NTV0-F1
#
_cell.length_a   1.000
_cell.length_b   1.000
_cell.length_c   1.000
_cell.angle_alpha   90.00
_cell.angle_beta   90.00
_cell.angle_gamma   90.00
#
_symmetry.space_group_name_H-M   'P 1'
#
loop_
_entity.id
_entity.type
_entity.pdbx_description
1 polymer ?
#
loop_
_entity_poly.entity_id
_entity_poly.type
_entity_poly.pdbx_seq_one_letter_code
_entity_poly.pdbx_strand_id
1 'polypeptide(L)'
;MDFRCYSVLFYCYGIGNFFDNGNILGILCLGLSFLFLNFSNFFKSYRSIKTCVFMILPVVSLTTQFFRSGSLVFLLSLAHIAGAVYMGFVAFAVLYPILKKAESVKRIKILEDTECSPRDIEFLSSVLEGKKYSKIAFLHDVSESTVKARMVELYKMLDVKNRTEFLTMYNGFSFKLNSSGNFNSGVFQTHQNAN
;
A
#
# COMPACT_ATOMS: atom_id res chain seq x y z
N MET A 1 -12.40 -13.27 2.55
CA MET A 1 -11.42 -14.33 2.24
C MET A 1 -10.31 -14.25 3.26
N ASP A 2 -10.05 -15.33 4.00
CA ASP A 2 -9.11 -15.30 5.11
C ASP A 2 -7.67 -15.50 4.63
N PHE A 3 -6.88 -14.42 4.66
CA PHE A 3 -5.43 -14.41 4.36
C PHE A 3 -4.64 -15.49 5.11
N ARG A 4 -5.16 -15.95 6.26
CA ARG A 4 -4.57 -17.04 7.06
C ARG A 4 -4.61 -18.38 6.32
N CYS A 5 -5.70 -18.71 5.63
CA CYS A 5 -5.80 -19.98 4.90
C CYS A 5 -4.77 -20.05 3.76
N TYR A 6 -4.67 -18.97 2.97
CA TYR A 6 -3.64 -18.85 1.94
C TYR A 6 -2.22 -18.94 2.51
N SER A 7 -1.97 -18.31 3.67
CA SER A 7 -0.65 -18.38 4.28
C SER A 7 -0.21 -19.82 4.61
N VAL A 8 -1.12 -20.68 5.06
CA VAL A 8 -0.83 -22.10 5.34
C VAL A 8 -0.57 -22.86 4.04
N LEU A 9 -1.38 -22.64 3.01
CA LEU A 9 -1.19 -23.29 1.71
C LEU A 9 0.17 -22.94 1.09
N PHE A 10 0.52 -21.65 1.04
CA PHE A 10 1.82 -21.20 0.54
C PHE A 10 2.99 -21.68 1.41
N TYR A 11 2.78 -21.81 2.72
CA TYR A 11 3.81 -22.34 3.62
C TYR A 11 4.10 -23.81 3.36
N CYS A 12 3.06 -24.66 3.31
CA CYS A 12 3.20 -26.08 3.01
C CYS A 12 3.80 -26.31 1.61
N TYR A 13 3.34 -25.53 0.62
CA TYR A 13 3.86 -25.60 -0.74
C TYR A 13 5.34 -25.14 -0.83
N GLY A 14 5.71 -24.11 -0.07
CA GLY A 14 7.09 -23.66 0.03
C GLY A 14 8.02 -24.72 0.62
N ILE A 15 7.58 -25.40 1.69
CA ILE A 15 8.33 -26.50 2.30
C ILE A 15 8.49 -27.67 1.31
N GLY A 16 7.42 -28.07 0.62
CA GLY A 16 7.47 -29.13 -0.39
C GLY A 16 8.50 -28.84 -1.48
N ASN A 17 8.54 -27.59 -1.96
CA ASN A 17 9.53 -27.17 -2.96
C ASN A 17 10.98 -27.23 -2.45
N PHE A 18 11.23 -27.00 -1.16
CA PHE A 18 12.57 -27.23 -0.62
C PHE A 18 12.93 -28.72 -0.65
N PHE A 19 12.02 -29.66 -0.44
CA PHE A 19 12.35 -31.08 -0.58
C PHE A 19 12.68 -31.48 -2.03
N ASP A 20 12.05 -30.84 -3.01
CA ASP A 20 12.21 -31.13 -4.44
C ASP A 20 13.29 -30.29 -5.16
N ASN A 21 14.19 -29.65 -4.41
CA ASN A 21 15.25 -28.74 -4.92
C ASN A 21 14.73 -27.48 -5.62
N GLY A 22 13.43 -27.16 -5.52
CA GLY A 22 12.79 -25.94 -6.01
C GLY A 22 13.06 -24.73 -5.12
N ASN A 23 14.34 -24.42 -4.84
CA ASN A 23 14.76 -23.46 -3.80
C ASN A 23 14.23 -22.03 -4.03
N ILE A 24 14.17 -21.57 -5.28
CA ILE A 24 13.68 -20.23 -5.63
C ILE A 24 12.16 -20.14 -5.41
N LEU A 25 11.41 -21.14 -5.87
CA LEU A 25 9.96 -21.16 -5.69
C LEU A 25 9.60 -21.34 -4.21
N GLY A 26 10.37 -22.18 -3.50
CA GLY A 26 10.27 -22.37 -2.05
C GLY A 26 10.39 -21.05 -1.28
N ILE A 27 11.43 -20.25 -1.55
CA ILE A 27 11.63 -18.98 -0.84
C ILE A 27 10.55 -17.94 -1.19
N LEU A 28 10.08 -17.90 -2.44
CA LEU A 28 9.00 -17.01 -2.85
C LEU A 28 7.68 -17.35 -2.14
N CYS A 29 7.34 -18.64 -2.08
CA CYS A 29 6.12 -19.11 -1.39
C CYS A 29 6.19 -18.88 0.13
N LEU A 30 7.35 -19.11 0.76
CA LEU A 30 7.55 -18.76 2.17
C LEU A 30 7.45 -17.24 2.41
N GLY A 31 8.00 -16.42 1.52
CA GLY A 31 7.90 -14.97 1.58
C GLY A 31 6.45 -14.48 1.50
N LEU A 32 5.66 -15.03 0.57
CA LEU A 32 4.22 -14.76 0.44
C LEU A 32 3.45 -15.18 1.70
N SER A 33 3.73 -16.36 2.24
CA SER A 33 3.13 -16.81 3.50
C SER A 33 3.41 -15.84 4.65
N PHE A 34 4.67 -15.41 4.78
CA PHE A 34 5.09 -14.44 5.80
C PHE A 34 4.37 -13.08 5.63
N LEU A 35 4.21 -12.60 4.40
CA LEU A 35 3.45 -11.36 4.11
C LEU A 35 1.98 -11.48 4.52
N PHE A 36 1.31 -12.57 4.18
CA PHE A 36 -0.09 -12.78 4.55
C PHE A 36 -0.32 -12.90 6.06
N LEU A 37 0.60 -13.54 6.78
CA LEU A 37 0.57 -13.58 8.24
C LEU A 37 0.79 -12.19 8.87
N ASN A 38 1.64 -11.35 8.27
CA ASN A 38 1.81 -9.97 8.72
C ASN A 38 0.54 -9.13 8.47
N PHE A 39 -0.07 -9.21 7.29
CA PHE A 39 -1.35 -8.53 7.02
C PHE A 39 -2.48 -9.01 7.94
N SER A 40 -2.46 -10.28 8.35
CA SER A 40 -3.42 -10.87 9.30
C SER A 40 -3.15 -10.49 10.77
N ASN A 41 -2.17 -9.60 11.03
CA ASN A 41 -1.70 -9.20 12.36
C ASN A 41 -1.25 -10.37 13.27
N PHE A 42 -0.90 -11.52 12.69
CA PHE A 42 -0.57 -12.73 13.46
C PHE A 42 0.68 -12.55 14.32
N PHE A 43 1.68 -11.82 13.81
CA PHE A 43 2.96 -11.57 14.49
C PHE A 43 2.94 -10.39 15.47
N LYS A 44 1.80 -9.71 15.69
CA LYS A 44 1.72 -8.51 16.54
C LYS A 44 2.12 -8.77 18.00
N SER A 45 1.76 -9.94 18.52
CA SER A 45 2.15 -10.40 19.85
C SER A 45 3.18 -11.54 19.74
N TYR A 46 4.23 -11.47 20.57
CA TYR A 46 5.38 -12.39 20.57
C TYR A 46 6.03 -12.56 19.19
N ARG A 47 6.30 -11.43 18.50
CA ARG A 47 6.83 -11.41 17.13
C ARG A 47 8.04 -12.35 16.96
N SER A 48 9.05 -12.21 17.81
CA SER A 48 10.28 -12.99 17.72
C SER A 48 10.03 -14.50 17.88
N ILE A 49 9.25 -14.91 18.89
CA ILE A 49 8.97 -16.33 19.13
C ILE A 49 8.22 -16.94 17.95
N LYS A 50 7.18 -16.25 17.45
CA LYS A 50 6.39 -16.74 16.32
C LYS A 50 7.20 -16.80 15.03
N THR A 51 8.09 -15.83 14.80
CA THR A 51 9.02 -15.87 13.66
C THR A 51 10.02 -17.01 13.81
N CYS A 52 10.56 -17.27 14.99
CA CYS A 52 11.41 -18.43 15.23
C CYS A 52 10.67 -19.74 14.90
N VAL A 53 9.44 -19.91 15.41
CA VAL A 53 8.62 -21.10 15.13
C VAL A 53 8.34 -21.26 13.63
N PHE A 54 8.05 -20.16 12.93
CA PHE A 54 7.84 -20.15 11.48
C PHE A 54 9.09 -20.59 10.70
N MET A 55 10.29 -20.32 11.21
CA MET A 55 11.55 -20.66 10.52
C MET A 55 12.04 -22.10 10.79
N ILE A 56 11.50 -22.80 11.80
CA ILE A 56 11.97 -24.16 12.15
C ILE A 56 11.86 -25.11 10.96
N LEU A 57 10.69 -25.23 10.34
CA LEU A 57 10.48 -26.21 9.26
C LEU A 57 11.26 -25.88 7.97
N PRO A 58 11.34 -24.61 7.51
CA PRO A 58 12.23 -24.24 6.42
C PRO A 58 13.70 -24.58 6.67
N VAL A 59 14.20 -24.30 7.89
CA VAL A 59 15.59 -24.62 8.26
C VAL A 59 15.82 -26.13 8.27
N VAL A 60 14.90 -26.90 8.85
CA VAL A 60 14.97 -28.38 8.85
C VAL A 60 14.93 -28.93 7.41
N SER A 61 14.09 -28.36 6.54
CA SER A 61 14.04 -28.78 5.14
C SER A 61 15.36 -28.51 4.41
N LEU A 62 15.99 -27.36 4.63
CA LEU A 62 17.31 -27.06 4.07
C LEU A 62 18.43 -27.94 4.64
N THR A 63 18.43 -28.24 5.95
CA THR A 63 19.45 -29.12 6.53
C THR A 63 19.28 -30.56 6.06
N THR A 64 18.06 -31.04 5.83
CA THR A 64 17.84 -32.38 5.25
C THR A 64 18.39 -32.50 3.82
N GLN A 65 18.40 -31.44 3.01
CA GLN A 65 19.06 -31.46 1.70
C GLN A 65 20.57 -31.76 1.81
N PHE A 66 21.24 -31.22 2.84
CA PHE A 66 22.67 -31.46 3.06
C PHE A 66 22.98 -32.94 3.24
N PHE A 67 22.18 -33.63 4.06
CA PHE A 67 22.36 -35.07 4.33
C PHE A 67 21.91 -35.96 3.16
N ARG A 68 20.86 -35.57 2.42
CA ARG A 68 20.28 -36.41 1.36
C ARG A 68 20.96 -36.25 0.01
N SER A 69 21.24 -35.00 -0.39
CA SER A 69 21.68 -34.63 -1.73
C SER A 69 23.14 -34.19 -1.78
N GLY A 70 23.80 -34.11 -0.61
CA GLY A 70 25.20 -33.75 -0.47
C GLY A 70 25.46 -32.25 -0.30
N SER A 71 26.69 -31.93 0.09
CA SER A 71 27.11 -30.56 0.43
C SER A 71 27.09 -29.59 -0.75
N LEU A 72 27.37 -30.07 -1.97
CA LEU A 72 27.37 -29.23 -3.17
C LEU A 72 25.97 -28.71 -3.49
N VAL A 73 24.96 -29.59 -3.46
CA VAL A 73 23.55 -29.21 -3.70
C VAL A 73 23.09 -28.22 -2.63
N PHE A 74 23.47 -28.43 -1.36
CA PHE A 74 23.16 -27.50 -0.29
C PHE A 74 23.80 -26.11 -0.48
N LEU A 75 25.09 -26.04 -0.86
CA LEU A 75 25.75 -24.77 -1.15
C LEU A 75 25.10 -24.07 -2.35
N LEU A 76 24.70 -24.83 -3.37
CA LEU A 76 23.97 -24.30 -4.52
C LEU A 76 22.60 -23.75 -4.09
N SER A 77 21.87 -24.45 -3.21
CA SER A 77 20.61 -23.96 -2.63
C SER A 77 20.80 -22.64 -1.88
N LEU A 78 21.83 -22.54 -1.04
CA LEU A 78 22.18 -21.31 -0.32
C LEU A 78 22.50 -20.17 -1.28
N ALA A 79 23.27 -20.43 -2.34
CA ALA A 79 23.61 -19.43 -3.34
C ALA A 79 22.36 -18.92 -4.09
N HIS A 80 21.43 -19.80 -4.43
CA HIS A 80 20.16 -19.41 -5.05
C HIS A 80 19.28 -18.58 -4.10
N ILE A 81 19.20 -18.93 -2.83
CA ILE A 81 18.45 -18.15 -1.82
C ILE A 81 19.08 -16.77 -1.65
N ALA A 82 20.40 -16.71 -1.49
CA ALA A 82 21.13 -15.45 -1.37
C ALA A 82 20.95 -14.57 -2.61
N GLY A 83 21.04 -15.18 -3.81
CA GLY A 83 20.77 -14.51 -5.08
C GLY A 83 19.35 -13.98 -5.19
N ALA A 84 18.34 -14.77 -4.79
CA ALA A 84 16.94 -14.34 -4.81
C ALA A 84 16.69 -13.15 -3.86
N VAL A 85 17.26 -13.19 -2.65
CA VAL A 85 17.18 -12.07 -1.69
C VAL A 85 17.87 -10.82 -2.24
N TYR A 86 19.06 -10.96 -2.82
CA TYR A 86 19.79 -9.85 -3.44
C TYR A 86 19.01 -9.23 -4.60
N MET A 87 18.47 -10.05 -5.51
CA MET A 87 17.65 -9.58 -6.63
C MET A 87 16.37 -8.88 -6.15
N GLY A 88 15.73 -9.41 -5.10
CA GLY A 88 14.58 -8.75 -4.45
C GLY A 88 14.95 -7.39 -3.87
N PHE A 89 16.11 -7.27 -3.23
CA PHE A 89 16.61 -5.99 -2.71
C PHE A 89 16.90 -4.98 -3.83
N VAL A 90 17.57 -5.41 -4.92
CA VAL A 90 17.85 -4.54 -6.08
C VAL A 90 16.54 -4.09 -6.73
N ALA A 91 15.58 -5.01 -6.94
CA ALA A 91 14.27 -4.67 -7.47
C ALA A 91 13.54 -3.67 -6.58
N PHE A 92 13.58 -3.85 -5.26
CA PHE A 92 13.02 -2.89 -4.31
C PHE A 92 13.72 -1.54 -4.38
N ALA A 93 15.07 -1.50 -4.42
CA ALA A 93 15.83 -0.25 -4.50
C ALA A 93 15.53 0.54 -5.79
N VAL A 94 15.34 -0.14 -6.92
CA VAL A 94 14.96 0.48 -8.20
C VAL A 94 13.49 0.91 -8.23
N LEU A 95 12.59 0.10 -7.66
CA LEU A 95 11.16 0.37 -7.68
C LEU A 95 10.74 1.39 -6.60
N TYR A 96 11.46 1.47 -5.48
CA TYR A 96 11.20 2.39 -4.38
C TYR A 96 11.08 3.86 -4.82
N PRO A 97 12.01 4.45 -5.60
CA PRO A 97 11.87 5.82 -6.06
C PRO A 97 10.65 5.99 -6.99
N ILE A 98 10.31 4.98 -7.79
CA ILE A 98 9.14 5.01 -8.67
C ILE A 98 7.85 5.01 -7.84
N LEU A 99 7.77 4.14 -6.82
CA LEU A 99 6.64 4.08 -5.89
C LEU A 99 6.50 5.38 -5.11
N LYS A 100 7.61 5.90 -4.57
CA LYS A 100 7.63 7.18 -3.85
C LYS A 100 7.21 8.34 -4.76
N LYS A 101 7.63 8.33 -6.02
CA LYS A 101 7.21 9.33 -7.01
C LYS A 101 5.72 9.18 -7.32
N ALA A 102 5.21 7.97 -7.53
CA ALA A 102 3.79 7.71 -7.77
C ALA A 102 2.91 8.15 -6.59
N GLU A 103 3.38 7.95 -5.35
CA GLU A 103 2.70 8.44 -4.15
C GLU A 103 2.74 9.98 -4.05
N SER A 104 3.82 10.61 -4.52
CA SER A 104 3.97 12.07 -4.49
C SER A 104 3.16 12.82 -5.56
N VAL A 105 2.68 12.13 -6.60
CA VAL A 105 1.87 12.77 -7.66
C VAL A 105 0.47 13.01 -7.12
N LYS A 106 0.22 14.21 -6.60
CA LYS A 106 -1.12 14.66 -6.22
C LYS A 106 -2.04 14.63 -7.44
N ARG A 107 -3.04 13.75 -7.44
CA ARG A 107 -4.00 13.66 -8.55
C ARG A 107 -4.96 14.85 -8.46
N ILE A 108 -5.01 15.68 -9.48
CA ILE A 108 -5.89 16.87 -9.48
C ILE A 108 -7.27 16.44 -10.00
N LYS A 109 -8.33 16.62 -9.19
CA LYS A 109 -9.71 16.53 -9.70
C LYS A 109 -10.21 17.95 -9.94
N ILE A 110 -10.57 18.22 -11.20
CA ILE A 110 -11.15 19.49 -11.61
C ILE A 110 -12.67 19.38 -11.42
N LEU A 111 -13.25 20.30 -10.65
CA LEU A 111 -14.70 20.44 -10.45
C LEU A 111 -15.19 21.64 -11.27
N GLU A 112 -16.36 21.51 -11.89
CA GLU A 112 -16.97 22.63 -12.63
C GLU A 112 -17.46 23.72 -11.67
N ASP A 113 -17.24 24.98 -12.05
CA ASP A 113 -17.57 26.19 -11.27
C ASP A 113 -19.09 26.41 -11.15
N THR A 114 -19.88 25.73 -11.99
CA THR A 114 -21.34 25.71 -11.95
C THR A 114 -21.90 24.99 -10.73
N GLU A 115 -21.16 24.08 -10.11
CA GLU A 115 -21.67 23.21 -9.04
C GLU A 115 -20.94 23.39 -7.69
N CYS A 116 -19.75 23.99 -7.69
CA CYS A 116 -18.86 24.03 -6.54
C CYS A 116 -18.35 25.45 -6.26
N SER A 117 -18.51 25.94 -5.03
CA SER A 117 -17.98 27.24 -4.62
C SER A 117 -16.49 27.13 -4.27
N PRO A 118 -15.69 28.23 -4.37
CA PRO A 118 -14.32 28.25 -3.84
C PRO A 118 -14.22 27.78 -2.38
N ARG A 119 -15.24 28.08 -1.57
CA ARG A 119 -15.34 27.65 -0.17
C ARG A 119 -15.49 26.13 -0.02
N ASP A 120 -16.13 25.47 -0.97
CA ASP A 120 -16.32 24.02 -0.95
C ASP A 120 -15.01 23.28 -1.22
N ILE A 121 -14.14 23.83 -2.06
CA ILE A 121 -12.77 23.30 -2.26
C ILE A 121 -11.96 23.40 -0.96
N GLU A 122 -12.09 24.50 -0.22
CA GLU A 122 -11.42 24.68 1.07
C GLU A 122 -11.93 23.68 2.10
N PHE A 123 -13.22 23.35 2.08
CA PHE A 123 -13.78 22.29 2.92
C PHE A 123 -13.25 20.91 2.54
N LEU A 124 -13.30 20.55 1.25
CA LEU A 124 -12.79 19.26 0.75
C LEU A 124 -11.30 19.07 1.07
N SER A 125 -10.48 20.09 0.81
CA SER A 125 -9.05 20.07 1.12
C SER A 125 -8.77 19.97 2.61
N SER A 126 -9.47 20.74 3.45
CA SER A 126 -9.34 20.65 4.91
C SER A 126 -9.73 19.28 5.47
N VAL A 127 -10.70 18.60 4.85
CA VAL A 127 -11.08 17.23 5.23
C VAL A 127 -10.02 16.23 4.81
N LEU A 128 -9.43 16.38 3.61
CA LEU A 128 -8.30 15.55 3.15
C LEU A 128 -7.05 15.72 4.03
N GLU A 129 -6.82 16.92 4.58
CA GLU A 129 -5.78 17.20 5.58
C GLU A 129 -6.08 16.60 6.97
N GLY A 130 -7.21 15.93 7.14
CA GLY A 130 -7.60 15.27 8.39
C GLY A 130 -8.17 16.22 9.44
N LYS A 131 -8.51 17.47 9.10
CA LYS A 131 -9.15 18.39 10.04
C LYS A 131 -10.56 17.90 10.40
N LYS A 132 -10.95 18.09 11.67
CA LYS A 132 -12.31 17.84 12.14
C LYS A 132 -13.24 18.94 11.64
N TYR A 133 -14.52 18.61 11.40
CA TYR A 133 -15.51 19.60 10.95
C TYR A 133 -15.66 20.78 11.90
N SER A 134 -15.52 20.59 13.21
CA SER A 134 -15.51 21.68 14.19
C SER A 134 -14.40 22.71 13.95
N LYS A 135 -13.21 22.26 13.53
CA LYS A 135 -12.07 23.14 13.23
C LYS A 135 -12.27 23.89 11.90
N ILE A 136 -12.89 23.24 10.91
CA ILE A 136 -13.25 23.87 9.64
C ILE A 136 -14.31 24.94 9.88
N ALA A 137 -15.35 24.60 10.66
CA ALA A 137 -16.42 25.51 11.05
C ALA A 137 -15.86 26.79 11.71
N PHE A 138 -14.93 26.64 12.65
CA PHE A 138 -14.24 27.76 13.29
C PHE A 138 -13.41 28.62 12.31
N LEU A 139 -12.70 28.01 11.36
CA LEU A 139 -11.87 28.74 10.40
C LEU A 139 -12.68 29.57 9.40
N HIS A 140 -13.92 29.17 9.12
CA HIS A 140 -14.79 29.83 8.14
C HIS A 140 -15.95 30.58 8.78
N ASP A 141 -15.94 30.76 10.10
CA ASP A 141 -16.99 31.44 10.88
C ASP A 141 -18.41 30.92 10.58
N VAL A 142 -18.55 29.59 10.50
CA VAL A 142 -19.82 28.91 10.24
C VAL A 142 -20.10 27.87 11.32
N SER A 143 -21.36 27.44 11.43
CA SER A 143 -21.72 26.36 12.35
C SER A 143 -21.23 24.99 11.86
N GLU A 144 -20.93 24.08 12.78
CA GLU A 144 -20.52 22.72 12.42
C GLU A 144 -21.61 21.96 11.65
N SER A 145 -22.89 22.25 11.93
CA SER A 145 -24.03 21.67 11.20
C SER A 145 -24.05 22.14 9.74
N THR A 146 -23.72 23.41 9.47
CA THR A 146 -23.60 23.94 8.11
C THR A 146 -22.50 23.21 7.33
N VAL A 147 -21.33 23.00 7.95
CA VAL A 147 -20.23 22.25 7.30
C VAL A 147 -20.64 20.80 7.04
N LYS A 148 -21.29 20.13 7.99
CA LYS A 148 -21.78 18.76 7.80
C LYS A 148 -22.78 18.66 6.66
N ALA A 149 -23.77 19.55 6.61
CA ALA A 149 -24.78 19.57 5.55
C ALA A 149 -24.12 19.76 4.17
N ARG A 150 -23.22 20.75 4.05
CA ARG A 150 -22.52 21.02 2.80
C ARG A 150 -21.61 19.87 2.37
N MET A 151 -20.89 19.25 3.30
CA MET A 151 -20.06 18.07 3.01
C MET A 151 -20.87 16.88 2.51
N VAL A 152 -22.10 16.67 2.99
CA VAL A 152 -22.99 15.61 2.48
C VAL A 152 -23.39 15.87 1.02
N GLU A 153 -23.67 17.12 0.65
CA GLU A 153 -23.94 17.50 -0.74
C GLU A 153 -22.71 17.27 -1.63
N LEU A 154 -21.53 17.70 -1.16
CA LEU A 154 -20.28 17.50 -1.88
C LEU A 154 -19.93 16.01 -2.06
N TYR A 155 -20.23 15.17 -1.06
CA TYR A 155 -20.07 13.73 -1.20
C TYR A 155 -21.01 13.13 -2.25
N LYS A 156 -22.28 13.57 -2.31
CA LYS A 156 -23.21 13.15 -3.36
C LYS A 156 -22.73 13.56 -4.75
N MET A 157 -22.22 14.78 -4.90
CA MET A 157 -21.65 15.26 -6.17
C MET A 157 -20.43 14.44 -6.60
N LEU A 158 -19.63 13.96 -5.64
CA LEU A 158 -18.45 13.13 -5.89
C LEU A 158 -18.76 11.62 -6.03
N ASP A 159 -20.04 11.24 -5.95
CA ASP A 159 -20.54 9.86 -5.87
C ASP A 159 -19.89 9.05 -4.73
N VAL A 160 -19.80 9.68 -3.57
CA VAL A 160 -19.23 9.12 -2.35
C VAL A 160 -20.31 9.04 -1.27
N LYS A 161 -20.38 7.92 -0.54
CA LYS A 161 -21.41 7.70 0.48
C LYS A 161 -21.07 8.36 1.81
N ASN A 162 -19.79 8.40 2.17
CA ASN A 162 -19.35 8.82 3.50
C ASN A 162 -17.87 9.26 3.54
N ARG A 163 -17.50 9.96 4.62
CA ARG A 163 -16.16 10.53 4.84
C ARG A 163 -15.04 9.49 4.69
N THR A 164 -15.28 8.25 5.11
CA THR A 164 -14.27 7.18 4.99
C THR A 164 -14.01 6.82 3.54
N GLU A 165 -15.06 6.67 2.74
CA GLU A 165 -14.94 6.41 1.30
C GLU A 165 -14.30 7.61 0.59
N PHE A 166 -14.65 8.84 0.99
CA PHE A 166 -14.03 10.06 0.47
C PHE A 166 -12.51 10.07 0.71
N LEU A 167 -12.10 9.86 1.96
CA LEU A 167 -10.69 9.81 2.33
C LEU A 167 -9.95 8.65 1.66
N THR A 168 -10.62 7.53 1.38
CA THR A 168 -10.00 6.38 0.73
C THR A 168 -9.82 6.63 -0.77
N MET A 169 -10.84 7.18 -1.43
CA MET A 169 -10.86 7.38 -2.87
C MET A 169 -10.03 8.59 -3.31
N TYR A 170 -10.06 9.66 -2.51
CA TYR A 170 -9.39 10.93 -2.81
C TYR A 170 -8.14 11.18 -1.96
N ASN A 171 -7.59 10.14 -1.32
CA ASN A 171 -6.29 10.27 -0.64
C ASN A 171 -5.22 10.73 -1.63
N GLY A 172 -4.51 11.80 -1.29
CA GLY A 172 -3.49 12.38 -2.17
C GLY A 172 -4.06 13.14 -3.39
N PHE A 173 -5.37 13.41 -3.45
CA PHE A 173 -5.91 14.31 -4.48
C PHE A 173 -5.83 15.78 -4.06
N SER A 174 -5.81 16.68 -5.04
CA SER A 174 -6.09 18.10 -4.82
C SER A 174 -7.26 18.55 -5.69
N PHE A 175 -8.18 19.32 -5.12
CA PHE A 175 -9.31 19.86 -5.86
C PHE A 175 -8.97 21.23 -6.44
N LYS A 176 -9.32 21.47 -7.70
CA LYS A 176 -9.24 22.78 -8.35
C LYS A 176 -10.56 23.09 -9.05
N LEU A 177 -10.94 24.37 -9.06
CA LEU A 177 -12.11 24.86 -9.78
C LEU A 177 -11.75 25.09 -11.25
N ASN A 178 -12.65 24.68 -12.15
CA ASN A 178 -12.55 25.01 -13.56
C ASN A 178 -12.99 26.46 -13.77
N SER A 179 -12.06 27.41 -13.63
CA SER A 179 -12.37 28.80 -14.00
C SER A 179 -12.55 28.84 -15.52
N SER A 180 -13.80 29.06 -15.96
CA SER A 180 -14.18 29.17 -17.36
C SER A 180 -13.34 30.25 -18.04
N GLY A 181 -12.26 29.85 -18.70
CA GLY A 181 -11.35 30.81 -19.34
C GLY A 181 -9.98 30.31 -19.80
N ASN A 182 -9.60 29.04 -19.65
CA ASN A 182 -8.39 28.57 -20.35
C ASN A 182 -8.51 27.11 -20.79
N PHE A 183 -9.20 26.95 -21.92
CA PHE A 183 -9.19 25.74 -22.72
C PHE A 183 -7.78 25.58 -23.30
N ASN A 184 -6.98 24.66 -22.74
CA ASN A 184 -6.07 23.80 -23.50
C ASN A 184 -5.40 22.75 -22.58
N SER A 185 -5.73 21.50 -22.87
CA SER A 185 -4.94 20.30 -22.64
C SER A 185 -4.86 19.77 -21.20
N GLY A 186 -5.22 18.49 -21.05
CA GLY A 186 -4.80 17.67 -19.93
C GLY A 186 -3.28 17.70 -19.81
N VAL A 187 -2.78 18.54 -18.91
CA VAL A 187 -1.37 18.61 -18.57
C VAL A 187 -1.24 18.15 -17.13
N PHE A 188 -0.67 16.96 -16.97
CA PHE A 188 -0.01 16.55 -15.74
C PHE A 188 1.00 17.64 -15.37
N GLN A 189 0.63 18.53 -14.44
CA GLN A 189 1.60 19.46 -13.84
C GLN A 189 2.50 18.65 -12.91
N THR A 190 3.60 18.16 -13.49
CA THR A 190 4.77 17.73 -12.74
C THR A 190 5.45 19.01 -12.25
N HIS A 191 5.47 19.22 -10.93
CA HIS A 191 6.41 20.19 -10.36
C HIS A 191 7.83 19.65 -10.61
N GLN A 192 8.49 20.17 -11.64
CA GLN A 192 9.94 20.20 -11.71
C GLN A 192 10.40 21.23 -10.68
N ASN A 193 10.89 20.77 -9.54
CA ASN A 193 11.78 21.61 -8.73
C ASN A 193 13.17 21.47 -9.33
N ALA A 194 13.61 22.55 -9.96
CA ALA A 194 15.01 22.81 -10.24
C ALA A 194 15.73 23.22 -8.94
N ASN A 195 17.01 22.86 -8.91
CA ASN A 195 18.07 23.09 -7.90
C ASN A 195 18.19 22.02 -6.83
#